data_AF-A0A5B2Z0L9-F1
#
_entry.id   AF-A0A5B2Z0L9-F1
#
_cell.length_a   1.000
_cell.length_b   1.000
_cell.length_c   1.000
_cell.angle_alpha   90.00
_cell.angle_beta   90.00
_cell.angle_gamma   90.00
#
_symmetry.space_group_name_H-M   'P 1'
#
loop_
_entity.id
_entity.type
_entity.pdbx_description
1 polymer ?
#
loop_
_entity_poly.entity_id
_entity_poly.type
_entity_poly.pdbx_seq_one_letter_code
_entity_poly.pdbx_strand_id
1 'polypeptide(L)' 'MLAPKLSLSKINAILKFLERSKRIIVDLDGNIVWFKENNIDQEYQLHQVADFSKDFTDRYGNL' A
#
# COMPACT_ATOMS: atom_id res chain seq x y z
N MET A 1 4.12 17.02 -15.08
CA MET A 1 3.12 17.03 -13.98
C MET A 1 2.93 15.60 -13.50
N LEU A 2 3.12 15.34 -12.21
CA LEU A 2 2.82 14.04 -11.61
C LEU A 2 1.31 13.90 -11.48
N ALA A 3 0.68 13.27 -12.47
CA ALA A 3 -0.72 12.87 -12.36
C ALA A 3 -0.79 11.57 -11.55
N PRO A 4 -1.79 11.42 -10.67
CA PRO A 4 -2.02 10.15 -9.99
C PRO A 4 -2.24 9.05 -11.03
N LYS A 5 -1.49 7.95 -10.92
CA LYS A 5 -1.60 6.79 -11.84
C LYS A 5 -2.99 6.13 -11.78
N LEU A 6 -3.73 6.34 -10.69
CA LEU A 6 -5.04 5.76 -10.45
C LEU A 6 -6.12 6.85 -10.50
N SER A 7 -7.20 6.56 -11.23
CA SER A 7 -8.40 7.39 -11.19
C SER A 7 -9.10 7.25 -9.83
N LEU A 8 -9.85 8.29 -9.45
CA LEU A 8 -10.65 8.28 -8.22
C LEU A 8 -11.62 7.07 -8.16
N SER A 9 -12.21 6.70 -9.30
CA SER A 9 -13.08 5.53 -9.41
C SER A 9 -12.37 4.23 -9.05
N LYS A 10 -11.11 4.06 -9.47
CA LYS A 10 -10.30 2.88 -9.13
C LYS A 10 -9.90 2.88 -7.66
N ILE A 11 -9.52 4.04 -7.11
CA ILE A 11 -9.21 4.19 -5.68
C ILE A 11 -10.42 3.79 -4.82
N ASN A 12 -11.61 4.32 -5.14
CA ASN A 12 -12.83 3.99 -4.41
C ASN A 12 -13.22 2.52 -4.50
N ALA A 13 -13.02 1.88 -5.66
CA ALA A 13 -13.29 0.46 -5.82
C ALA A 13 -12.36 -0.40 -4.94
N ILE A 14 -11.07 -0.04 -4.86
CA ILE A 14 -10.09 -0.72 -4.00
C ILE A 14 -10.47 -0.56 -2.52
N LEU A 15 -10.77 0.67 -2.07
CA LEU A 15 -11.11 0.93 -0.68
C LEU A 15 -12.38 0.18 -0.24
N LYS A 16 -13.44 0.19 -1.05
CA LYS A 16 -14.66 -0.59 -0.78
C LYS A 16 -14.40 -2.09 -0.73
N PHE A 17 -13.52 -2.60 -1.57
CA PHE A 17 -13.14 -4.02 -1.54
C PHE A 17 -12.42 -4.37 -0.24
N LEU A 18 -11.47 -3.53 0.20
CA LEU A 18 -10.72 -3.73 1.44
C LEU A 18 -11.64 -3.68 2.67
N GLU A 19 -12.57 -2.73 2.71
CA GLU A 19 -13.57 -2.59 3.77
C GLU A 19 -14.48 -3.81 3.83
N ARG A 20 -15.09 -4.22 2.71
CA ARG A 20 -15.94 -5.43 2.61
C ARG A 20 -15.19 -6.71 3.02
N SER A 21 -13.90 -6.76 2.74
CA SER A 21 -13.03 -7.88 3.08
C SER A 21 -12.54 -7.84 4.53
N LYS A 22 -13.03 -6.88 5.34
CA LYS A 22 -12.61 -6.62 6.73
C LYS A 22 -11.09 -6.44 6.86
N ARG A 23 -10.45 -5.89 5.82
CA ARG A 23 -9.02 -5.56 5.78
C ARG A 23 -8.74 -4.14 6.24
N ILE A 24 -9.73 -3.27 6.18
CA ILE A 24 -9.69 -1.93 6.78
C ILE A 24 -11.00 -1.69 7.53
N ILE A 25 -10.97 -0.80 8.51
CA ILE A 25 -12.18 -0.23 9.15
C ILE A 25 -12.16 1.27 8.91
N VAL A 26 -13.32 1.79 8.56
CA VAL A 26 -13.55 3.21 8.26
C VAL A 26 -14.53 3.77 9.30
N ASP A 27 -14.29 5.01 9.75
CA ASP A 27 -15.23 5.71 10.63
C ASP A 27 -16.41 6.33 9.85
N LEU A 28 -17.29 7.06 10.56
CA LEU A 28 -18.46 7.71 9.96
C LEU A 28 -18.09 8.84 8.98
N ASP A 29 -16.90 9.41 9.12
CA ASP A 29 -16.39 10.51 8.30
C ASP A 29 -15.61 10.01 7.07
N GLY A 30 -15.43 8.69 6.93
CA GLY A 30 -14.70 8.10 5.82
C GLY A 30 -13.20 7.96 6.06
N ASN A 31 -12.71 8.19 7.28
CA ASN A 31 -11.30 8.01 7.61
C ASN A 31 -11.01 6.55 7.94
N ILE A 32 -9.87 6.05 7.47
CA ILE A 32 -9.42 4.70 7.82
C ILE A 32 -8.83 4.73 9.23
N VAL A 33 -9.46 4.01 10.14
CA VAL A 33 -9.09 3.97 11.57
C VAL A 33 -8.36 2.68 11.96
N TRP A 34 -8.37 1.66 11.10
CA TRP A 34 -7.67 0.40 11.37
C TRP A 34 -7.38 -0.40 10.09
N PHE A 35 -6.32 -1.21 10.12
CA PHE A 35 -5.92 -2.15 9.07
C PHE A 35 -5.76 -3.56 9.65
N LYS A 36 -6.36 -4.55 9.01
CA LYS A 36 -6.19 -5.97 9.34
C LYS A 36 -4.98 -6.51 8.60
N GLU A 37 -3.91 -6.73 9.32
CA GLU A 37 -2.82 -7.54 8.82
C GLU A 37 -3.13 -9.02 9.05
N ASN A 38 -3.33 -9.77 7.96
CA ASN A 38 -3.57 -11.21 8.03
C ASN A 38 -2.28 -12.04 7.89
N ASN A 39 -1.10 -11.44 8.09
CA ASN A 39 0.20 -12.13 8.28
C ASN A 39 1.32 -11.08 8.51
N ILE A 40 1.46 -10.53 9.71
CA ILE A 40 2.74 -10.00 10.20
C ILE A 40 3.15 -10.81 11.42
N ASP A 41 3.96 -11.83 11.17
CA ASP A 41 5.03 -12.16 12.10
C ASP A 41 6.38 -11.67 11.57
N GLN A 42 6.40 -10.95 10.43
CA GLN A 42 7.62 -10.34 9.89
C GLN A 42 7.29 -8.94 9.37
N GLU A 43 7.69 -7.92 10.12
CA GLU A 43 7.84 -6.55 9.63
C GLU A 43 8.82 -6.58 8.46
N TYR A 44 8.33 -6.80 7.24
CA TYR A 44 9.18 -6.69 6.08
C TYR A 44 9.40 -5.22 5.77
N GLN A 45 10.64 -4.77 5.88
CA GLN A 45 11.00 -3.44 5.39
C GLN A 45 10.93 -3.43 3.86
N LEU A 46 10.64 -2.26 3.27
CA LEU A 46 10.45 -2.10 1.81
C LEU A 46 11.57 -2.73 0.98
N HIS A 47 12.81 -2.70 1.48
CA HIS A 47 13.97 -3.29 0.81
C HIS A 47 13.97 -4.82 0.74
N GLN A 48 13.14 -5.48 1.54
CA GLN A 48 13.05 -6.95 1.64
C GLN A 48 12.00 -7.53 0.68
N VAL A 49 11.08 -6.70 0.19
CA VAL A 49 9.94 -7.14 -0.64
C VAL A 49 9.89 -6.48 -2.02
N ALA A 50 10.62 -5.39 -2.22
CA ALA A 50 10.67 -4.71 -3.51
C ALA A 50 11.69 -5.38 -4.45
N ASP A 51 11.22 -5.80 -5.62
CA ASP A 51 12.07 -6.25 -6.72
C ASP A 51 12.69 -5.03 -7.41
N PHE A 52 13.83 -4.57 -6.90
CA PHE A 52 14.56 -3.45 -7.48
C PHE A 52 15.31 -3.87 -8.74
N SER A 53 15.16 -3.09 -9.81
CA SER A 53 16.00 -3.27 -10.99
C SER A 53 17.47 -3.06 -10.60
N LYS A 54 18.36 -3.80 -11.26
CA LYS A 54 19.80 -3.74 -10.98
C LYS A 54 20.34 -2.31 -11.04
N ASP A 55 19.90 -1.54 -12.04
CA ASP A 55 20.26 -0.13 -12.22
C ASP A 55 19.86 0.76 -11.03
N PHE A 56 18.77 0.43 -10.33
CA PHE A 56 18.32 1.17 -9.15
C PHE A 56 19.22 0.87 -7.94
N THR A 57 19.53 -0.40 -7.71
CA THR A 57 20.41 -0.83 -6.62
C THR A 57 21.83 -0.29 -6.79
N ASP A 58 22.37 -0.33 -8.01
CA ASP A 58 23.72 0.16 -8.31
C ASP A 58 23.84 1.68 -8.06
N ARG A 59 22.74 2.43 -8.19
CA ARG A 59 22.71 3.89 -8.05
C ARG A 59 22.38 4.38 -6.65
N TYR A 60 21.62 3.61 -5.86
CA TYR A 60 21.06 4.06 -4.58
C TYR A 60 21.25 3.09 -3.41
N GLY A 61 21.86 1.92 -3.61
CA GLY A 61 21.97 0.86 -2.60
C GLY A 61 23.10 0.97 -1.57
N ASN A 62 24.02 1.95 -1.69
CA ASN A 62 25.15 2.16 -0.77
C ASN A 62 24.93 3.38 0.15
N LEU A 63 23.80 3.44 0.86
CA LEU A 63 23.53 4.42 1.93
C LEU A 63 23.31 3.70 3.27
#